data_AF-A0A7Y1YJ49-F1
#
_entry.id   AF-A0A7Y1YJ49-F1
#
_cell.length_a   1.000
_cell.length_b   1.000
_cell.length_c   1.000
_cell.angle_alpha   90.00
_cell.angle_beta   90.00
_cell.angle_gamma   90.00
#
_symmetry.space_group_name_H-M   'P 1'
#
loop_
_entity.id
_entity.type
_entity.pdbx_description
1 polymer ?
#
loop_
_entity_poly.entity_id
_entity_poly.type
_entity_poly.pdbx_seq_one_letter_code
_entity_poly.pdbx_strand_id
1 'polypeptide(L)'
;VGPRFNSITKSELIKATDFRFFIGDEHADKIVSYKRLDVIQLEDSEQTDIREEGTGGDLTPDQIKFLESVDYSTNLLVYADYVEKNKATGEMYETHWTPYLTVVPEKQAAYLDFSESFIDYLKVNITPATTMLPDNQIKPGLLYFTVSKNGTISNTRIQNSSGFESLDEKLIELIEKAPGNWVPAENAQGQKVDQELTVSFGKLGC
;
A
#
# COMPACT_ATOMS: atom_id res chain seq x y z
N VAL A 1 6.83 7.51 5.22
CA VAL A 1 6.59 7.66 3.78
C VAL A 1 6.85 6.33 3.12
N GLY A 2 5.97 5.87 2.24
CA GLY A 2 6.14 4.58 1.58
C GLY A 2 4.90 4.18 0.80
N PRO A 3 4.87 2.95 0.25
CA PRO A 3 3.66 2.39 -0.35
C PRO A 3 2.52 2.34 0.66
N ARG A 4 1.28 2.24 0.17
CA ARG A 4 0.07 2.28 1.00
C ARG A 4 -0.04 1.06 1.91
N PHE A 5 0.28 -0.12 1.38
CA PHE A 5 0.19 -1.42 2.05
C PHE A 5 1.55 -2.12 2.02
N ASN A 6 1.58 -3.39 2.46
CA ASN A 6 2.78 -4.21 2.36
C ASN A 6 3.25 -4.26 0.89
N SER A 7 4.52 -3.98 0.67
CA SER A 7 5.07 -3.91 -0.68
C SER A 7 5.33 -5.31 -1.24
N ILE A 8 5.01 -5.50 -2.51
CA ILE A 8 5.48 -6.63 -3.31
C ILE A 8 6.05 -6.12 -4.62
N THR A 9 7.25 -6.55 -4.99
CA THR A 9 7.80 -6.12 -6.28
C THR A 9 7.02 -6.76 -7.43
N LYS A 10 6.91 -6.08 -8.57
CA LYS A 10 6.25 -6.63 -9.75
C LYS A 10 6.86 -7.98 -10.17
N SER A 11 8.18 -8.09 -10.12
CA SER A 11 8.90 -9.35 -10.42
C SER A 11 8.63 -10.48 -9.42
N GLU A 12 8.30 -10.19 -8.17
CA GLU A 12 7.87 -11.20 -7.19
C GLU A 12 6.41 -11.58 -7.39
N LEU A 13 5.54 -10.59 -7.61
CA LEU A 13 4.09 -10.81 -7.77
C LEU A 13 3.78 -11.81 -8.89
N ILE A 14 4.44 -11.70 -10.03
CA ILE A 14 4.21 -12.59 -11.19
C ILE A 14 4.68 -14.04 -10.96
N LYS A 15 5.34 -14.34 -9.83
CA LYS A 15 5.70 -15.70 -9.44
C LYS A 15 4.64 -16.35 -8.54
N ALA A 16 3.64 -15.60 -8.10
CA ALA A 16 2.57 -16.12 -7.27
C ALA A 16 1.78 -17.18 -8.05
N THR A 17 1.58 -18.34 -7.42
CA THR A 17 0.80 -19.45 -7.99
C THR A 17 -0.41 -19.80 -7.14
N ASP A 18 -0.42 -19.43 -5.88
CA ASP A 18 -1.40 -19.85 -4.88
C ASP A 18 -1.44 -18.86 -3.70
N PHE A 19 -2.38 -19.07 -2.79
CA PHE A 19 -2.55 -18.22 -1.62
C PHE A 19 -1.37 -18.29 -0.64
N ARG A 20 -0.67 -19.42 -0.56
CA ARG A 20 0.46 -19.64 0.34
C ARG A 20 1.60 -18.68 0.05
N PHE A 21 1.77 -18.27 -1.20
CA PHE A 21 2.71 -17.22 -1.58
C PHE A 21 2.50 -15.90 -0.80
N PHE A 22 1.25 -15.51 -0.52
CA PHE A 22 0.93 -14.22 0.12
C PHE A 22 0.97 -14.25 1.65
N ILE A 23 0.73 -15.41 2.26
CA ILE A 23 0.67 -15.57 3.73
C ILE A 23 1.89 -16.28 4.32
N GLY A 24 2.72 -16.90 3.49
CA GLY A 24 3.88 -17.66 3.92
C GLY A 24 3.56 -19.04 4.49
N ASP A 25 4.59 -19.86 4.59
CA ASP A 25 4.50 -21.27 4.99
C ASP A 25 3.88 -21.47 6.38
N GLU A 26 4.26 -20.63 7.35
CA GLU A 26 3.82 -20.76 8.75
C GLU A 26 2.29 -20.69 8.89
N HIS A 27 1.67 -19.81 8.12
CA HIS A 27 0.22 -19.63 8.11
C HIS A 27 -0.45 -20.68 7.22
N ALA A 28 0.07 -20.92 6.03
CA ALA A 28 -0.48 -21.88 5.08
C ALA A 28 -0.52 -23.32 5.63
N ASP A 29 0.45 -23.71 6.46
CA ASP A 29 0.52 -25.05 7.06
C ASP A 29 -0.62 -25.37 8.05
N LYS A 30 -1.41 -24.36 8.45
CA LYS A 30 -2.60 -24.54 9.30
C LYS A 30 -3.87 -24.78 8.48
N ILE A 31 -3.82 -24.50 7.18
CA ILE A 31 -4.96 -24.55 6.27
C ILE A 31 -5.19 -26.01 5.83
N VAL A 32 -6.43 -26.46 6.02
CA VAL A 32 -6.88 -27.82 5.66
C VAL A 32 -7.46 -27.84 4.25
N SER A 33 -8.25 -26.81 3.91
CA SER A 33 -8.86 -26.68 2.59
C SER A 33 -9.20 -25.23 2.29
N TYR A 34 -9.16 -24.89 1.01
CA TYR A 34 -9.57 -23.58 0.50
C TYR A 34 -10.96 -23.67 -0.13
N LYS A 35 -11.75 -22.61 0.02
CA LYS A 35 -13.09 -22.47 -0.57
C LYS A 35 -13.08 -21.47 -1.71
N ARG A 36 -12.46 -20.32 -1.47
CA ARG A 36 -12.44 -19.17 -2.39
C ARG A 36 -11.09 -18.49 -2.31
N LEU A 37 -10.64 -18.00 -3.46
CA LEU A 37 -9.49 -17.11 -3.57
C LEU A 37 -9.84 -16.04 -4.59
N ASP A 38 -9.79 -14.77 -4.22
CA ASP A 38 -9.99 -13.65 -5.13
C ASP A 38 -8.78 -12.71 -5.10
N VAL A 39 -8.60 -12.01 -6.21
CA VAL A 39 -7.69 -10.87 -6.32
C VAL A 39 -8.50 -9.66 -6.71
N ILE A 40 -8.46 -8.61 -5.90
CA ILE A 40 -9.29 -7.41 -6.04
C ILE A 40 -8.38 -6.19 -6.09
N GLN A 41 -8.54 -5.32 -7.09
CA GLN A 41 -7.87 -4.02 -7.10
C GLN A 41 -8.58 -3.05 -6.15
N LEU A 42 -7.77 -2.25 -5.46
CA LEU A 42 -8.23 -1.20 -4.56
C LEU A 42 -7.96 0.17 -5.15
N GLU A 43 -8.92 1.07 -5.01
CA GLU A 43 -8.78 2.50 -5.28
C GLU A 43 -9.08 3.27 -4.00
N ASP A 44 -8.19 4.19 -3.62
CA ASP A 44 -8.29 4.93 -2.36
C ASP A 44 -8.64 4.04 -1.15
N SER A 45 -7.95 2.90 -1.04
CA SER A 45 -8.18 1.88 0.02
C SER A 45 -9.55 1.20 0.03
N GLU A 46 -10.40 1.40 -0.98
CA GLU A 46 -11.70 0.75 -1.13
C GLU A 46 -11.67 -0.32 -2.22
N GLN A 47 -12.47 -1.37 -2.05
CA GLN A 47 -12.59 -2.44 -3.06
C GLN A 47 -13.30 -1.94 -4.31
N THR A 48 -12.77 -2.29 -5.47
CA THR A 48 -13.37 -1.97 -6.77
C THR A 48 -14.07 -3.19 -7.38
N ASP A 49 -14.81 -2.97 -8.47
CA ASP A 49 -15.34 -4.05 -9.31
C ASP A 49 -14.27 -4.70 -10.21
N ILE A 50 -13.04 -4.19 -10.21
CA ILE A 50 -11.90 -4.77 -10.93
C ILE A 50 -11.34 -5.91 -10.07
N ARG A 51 -11.80 -7.12 -10.35
CA ARG A 51 -11.43 -8.33 -9.59
C ARG A 51 -11.48 -9.58 -10.45
N GLU A 52 -10.73 -10.59 -10.01
CA GLU A 52 -10.78 -11.94 -10.55
C GLU A 52 -11.01 -12.93 -9.41
N GLU A 53 -12.01 -13.79 -9.58
CA GLU A 53 -12.47 -14.75 -8.57
C GLU A 53 -12.01 -16.18 -8.90
N GLY A 54 -11.88 -16.99 -7.86
CA GLY A 54 -11.39 -18.36 -7.97
C GLY A 54 -12.00 -19.26 -6.90
N THR A 55 -12.06 -20.55 -7.21
CA THR A 55 -12.42 -21.59 -6.24
C THR A 55 -11.17 -22.36 -5.85
N GLY A 56 -11.03 -22.68 -4.56
CA GLY A 56 -9.80 -23.28 -4.04
C GLY A 56 -8.74 -22.25 -3.67
N GLY A 57 -7.48 -22.71 -3.56
CA GLY A 57 -6.35 -21.91 -3.07
C GLY A 57 -5.26 -21.64 -4.08
N ASP A 58 -5.38 -22.20 -5.28
CA ASP A 58 -4.49 -21.94 -6.41
C ASP A 58 -5.05 -20.74 -7.20
N LEU A 59 -4.16 -19.89 -7.72
CA LEU A 59 -4.57 -18.80 -8.58
C LEU A 59 -5.05 -19.34 -9.94
N THR A 60 -6.20 -18.85 -10.40
CA THR A 60 -6.73 -19.18 -11.72
C THR A 60 -5.88 -18.53 -12.82
N PRO A 61 -5.94 -19.02 -14.07
CA PRO A 61 -5.27 -18.36 -15.20
C PRO A 61 -5.68 -16.89 -15.37
N ASP A 62 -6.95 -16.56 -15.12
CA ASP A 62 -7.45 -15.19 -15.21
C ASP A 62 -6.89 -14.31 -14.08
N GLN A 63 -6.78 -14.84 -12.86
CA GLN A 63 -6.10 -14.16 -11.75
C GLN A 63 -4.62 -13.92 -12.03
N ILE A 64 -3.90 -14.91 -12.56
CA ILE A 64 -2.48 -14.75 -12.94
C ILE A 64 -2.34 -13.66 -14.00
N LYS A 65 -3.17 -13.70 -15.04
CA LYS A 65 -3.18 -12.68 -16.11
C LYS A 65 -3.50 -11.29 -15.57
N PHE A 66 -4.40 -11.18 -14.60
CA PHE A 66 -4.70 -9.92 -13.92
C PHE A 66 -3.49 -9.41 -13.12
N LEU A 67 -2.83 -10.27 -12.34
CA LEU A 67 -1.60 -9.90 -11.62
C LEU A 67 -0.45 -9.49 -12.55
N GLU A 68 -0.37 -10.08 -13.75
CA GLU A 68 0.58 -9.68 -14.78
C GLU A 68 0.25 -8.30 -15.38
N SER A 69 -1.03 -7.93 -15.49
CA SER A 69 -1.46 -6.69 -16.16
C SER A 69 -1.43 -5.43 -15.30
N VAL A 70 -1.46 -5.56 -13.96
CA VAL A 70 -1.51 -4.37 -13.08
C VAL A 70 -0.26 -3.49 -13.17
N ASP A 71 -0.42 -2.19 -13.04
CA ASP A 71 0.71 -1.25 -13.08
C ASP A 71 1.41 -1.14 -11.71
N TYR A 72 2.52 -0.40 -11.70
CA TYR A 72 3.13 0.02 -10.44
C TYR A 72 2.18 0.92 -9.66
N SER A 73 2.29 0.86 -8.33
CA SER A 73 1.42 1.55 -7.37
C SER A 73 -0.03 1.09 -7.36
N THR A 74 -0.41 0.06 -8.13
CA THR A 74 -1.69 -0.62 -7.94
C THR A 74 -1.75 -1.26 -6.55
N ASN A 75 -2.85 -1.01 -5.85
CA ASN A 75 -3.15 -1.65 -4.58
C ASN A 75 -4.04 -2.86 -4.80
N LEU A 76 -3.73 -3.97 -4.14
CA LEU A 76 -4.43 -5.23 -4.26
C LEU A 76 -4.89 -5.72 -2.89
N LEU A 77 -6.06 -6.35 -2.87
CA LEU A 77 -6.54 -7.17 -1.78
C LEU A 77 -6.64 -8.59 -2.34
N VAL A 78 -5.86 -9.50 -1.75
CA VAL A 78 -6.05 -10.93 -1.99
C VAL A 78 -7.02 -11.41 -0.91
N TYR A 79 -8.08 -12.10 -1.28
CA TYR A 79 -9.09 -12.58 -0.34
C TYR A 79 -9.14 -14.09 -0.39
N ALA A 80 -9.01 -14.77 0.75
CA ALA A 80 -9.23 -16.22 0.78
C ALA A 80 -10.19 -16.62 1.90
N ASP A 81 -11.15 -17.47 1.56
CA ASP A 81 -11.95 -18.24 2.52
C ASP A 81 -11.38 -19.65 2.62
N TYR A 82 -11.14 -20.13 3.84
CA TYR A 82 -10.55 -21.43 4.06
C TYR A 82 -10.95 -22.05 5.41
N VAL A 83 -10.68 -23.34 5.56
CA VAL A 83 -10.79 -24.06 6.82
C VAL A 83 -9.39 -24.21 7.39
N GLU A 84 -9.16 -23.77 8.62
CA GLU A 84 -7.92 -24.05 9.34
C GLU A 84 -8.14 -24.98 10.52
N LYS A 85 -7.08 -25.71 10.88
CA LYS A 85 -7.06 -26.60 12.05
C LYS A 85 -6.20 -25.99 13.14
N ASN A 86 -6.80 -25.81 14.32
CA ASN A 86 -6.05 -25.45 15.50
C ASN A 86 -5.10 -26.61 15.89
N LYS A 87 -3.79 -26.37 15.87
CA LYS A 87 -2.78 -27.41 16.16
C LYS A 87 -2.85 -27.93 17.61
N ALA A 88 -3.35 -27.13 18.56
CA ALA A 88 -3.44 -27.50 19.97
C ALA A 88 -4.72 -28.28 20.31
N THR A 89 -5.88 -27.86 19.79
CA THR A 89 -7.17 -28.48 20.12
C THR A 89 -7.62 -29.52 19.08
N GLY A 90 -7.09 -29.43 17.86
CA GLY A 90 -7.51 -30.24 16.72
C GLY A 90 -8.83 -29.81 16.08
N GLU A 91 -9.48 -28.78 16.61
CA GLU A 91 -10.72 -28.23 16.07
C GLU A 91 -10.49 -27.55 14.73
N MET A 92 -11.49 -27.65 13.86
CA MET A 92 -11.51 -26.99 12.56
C MET A 92 -12.56 -25.90 12.56
N TYR A 93 -12.24 -24.76 11.96
CA TYR A 93 -13.18 -23.67 11.77
C TYR A 93 -12.94 -22.96 10.45
N GLU A 94 -14.00 -22.36 9.95
CA GLU A 94 -13.97 -21.52 8.76
C GLU A 94 -13.47 -20.14 9.15
N THR A 95 -12.58 -19.60 8.34
CA THR A 95 -12.05 -18.26 8.53
C THR A 95 -11.66 -17.67 7.17
N HIS A 96 -11.25 -16.41 7.18
CA HIS A 96 -10.73 -15.74 6.01
C HIS A 96 -9.46 -14.98 6.33
N TRP A 97 -8.69 -14.66 5.29
CA TRP A 97 -7.57 -13.73 5.39
C TRP A 97 -7.55 -12.83 4.17
N THR A 98 -7.31 -11.55 4.41
CA THR A 98 -7.25 -10.49 3.40
C THR A 98 -5.90 -9.76 3.39
N PRO A 99 -4.79 -10.32 2.87
CA PRO A 99 -3.57 -9.54 2.77
C PRO A 99 -3.74 -8.39 1.76
N TYR A 100 -3.43 -7.18 2.21
CA TYR A 100 -3.39 -5.97 1.39
C TYR A 100 -1.96 -5.73 0.92
N LEU A 101 -1.81 -5.47 -0.38
CA LEU A 101 -0.52 -5.33 -1.03
C LEU A 101 -0.49 -4.07 -1.90
N THR A 102 0.68 -3.47 -2.05
CA THR A 102 0.96 -2.46 -3.06
C THR A 102 2.03 -3.01 -4.00
N VAL A 103 1.75 -3.00 -5.31
CA VAL A 103 2.72 -3.38 -6.33
C VAL A 103 3.76 -2.29 -6.45
N VAL A 104 5.03 -2.60 -6.17
CA VAL A 104 6.11 -1.63 -6.20
C VAL A 104 7.17 -1.98 -7.26
N PRO A 105 7.94 -0.98 -7.72
CA PRO A 105 9.15 -1.22 -8.50
C PRO A 105 10.22 -1.95 -7.68
N GLU A 106 11.13 -2.62 -8.37
CA GLU A 106 12.24 -3.38 -7.78
C GLU A 106 13.18 -2.50 -6.95
N LYS A 107 13.34 -1.23 -7.33
CA LYS A 107 13.93 -0.20 -6.47
C LYS A 107 12.93 0.94 -6.32
N GLN A 108 12.50 1.18 -5.09
CA GLN A 108 11.54 2.24 -4.80
C GLN A 108 12.20 3.62 -4.85
N ALA A 109 11.39 4.64 -5.16
CA ALA A 109 11.76 6.03 -5.08
C ALA A 109 12.21 6.38 -3.66
N ALA A 110 13.29 7.15 -3.58
CA ALA A 110 13.91 7.51 -2.32
C ALA A 110 14.23 8.99 -2.30
N TYR A 111 14.04 9.62 -1.15
CA TYR A 111 14.50 10.97 -0.93
C TYR A 111 16.02 10.96 -0.72
N LEU A 112 16.77 11.80 -1.44
CA LEU A 112 18.25 11.75 -1.49
C LEU A 112 18.93 11.87 -0.12
N ASP A 113 18.31 12.60 0.82
CA ASP A 113 18.81 12.79 2.18
C ASP A 113 18.18 11.82 3.19
N PHE A 114 17.75 10.63 2.74
CA PHE A 114 16.99 9.63 3.50
C PHE A 114 15.55 10.06 3.86
N SER A 115 14.65 9.09 4.05
CA SER A 115 13.22 9.38 4.31
C SER A 115 12.97 10.14 5.62
N GLU A 116 13.87 10.01 6.60
CA GLU A 116 13.78 10.72 7.88
C GLU A 116 13.90 12.24 7.69
N SER A 117 14.78 12.72 6.81
CA SER A 117 14.94 14.16 6.57
C SER A 117 13.71 14.79 5.91
N PHE A 118 13.04 14.05 5.03
CA PHE A 118 11.78 14.49 4.44
C PHE A 118 10.66 14.57 5.49
N ILE A 119 10.53 13.55 6.35
CA ILE A 119 9.55 13.57 7.45
C ILE A 119 9.85 14.71 8.44
N ASP A 120 11.12 14.93 8.76
CA ASP A 120 11.52 16.01 9.66
C ASP A 120 11.27 17.38 9.05
N TYR A 121 11.54 17.55 7.75
CA TYR A 121 11.13 18.74 7.00
C TYR A 121 9.62 18.98 7.15
N LEU A 122 8.78 17.96 6.92
CA LEU A 122 7.34 18.10 7.06
C LEU A 122 6.94 18.50 8.49
N LYS A 123 7.48 17.81 9.51
CA LYS A 123 7.19 18.10 10.92
C LYS A 123 7.55 19.53 11.31
N VAL A 124 8.74 19.99 10.94
CA VAL A 124 9.21 21.34 11.25
C VAL A 124 8.33 22.39 10.59
N ASN A 125 7.98 22.18 9.32
CA ASN A 125 7.25 23.19 8.54
C ASN A 125 5.73 23.16 8.76
N ILE A 126 5.16 22.06 9.27
CA ILE A 126 3.74 21.98 9.63
C ILE A 126 3.43 22.51 11.03
N THR A 127 4.41 22.48 11.94
CA THR A 127 4.26 22.89 13.35
C THR A 127 3.56 24.26 13.54
N PRO A 128 3.90 25.32 12.78
CA PRO A 128 3.22 26.60 12.93
C PRO A 128 1.71 26.53 12.66
N ALA A 129 1.29 25.67 11.71
CA ALA A 129 -0.11 25.48 11.35
C ALA A 129 -0.88 24.61 12.36
N THR A 130 -0.19 23.76 13.12
CA THR A 130 -0.81 22.90 14.13
C THR A 130 -0.78 23.47 15.55
N THR A 131 0.05 24.48 15.83
CA THR A 131 0.28 25.00 17.20
C THR A 131 -1.00 25.53 17.88
N MET A 132 -1.96 26.06 17.10
CA MET A 132 -3.24 26.56 17.63
C MET A 132 -4.37 25.51 17.56
N LEU A 133 -4.09 24.34 16.97
CA LEU A 133 -5.08 23.29 16.82
C LEU A 133 -4.97 22.33 18.02
N PRO A 134 -6.08 21.98 18.67
CA PRO A 134 -6.04 20.98 19.72
C PRO A 134 -5.74 19.60 19.12
N ASP A 135 -4.67 18.96 19.60
CA ASP A 135 -4.17 17.65 19.15
C ASP A 135 -5.23 16.56 19.00
N ASN A 136 -6.29 16.61 19.80
CA ASN A 136 -7.37 15.62 19.81
C ASN A 136 -8.46 15.87 18.75
N GLN A 137 -8.36 16.95 17.98
CA GLN A 137 -9.30 17.26 16.89
C GLN A 137 -8.72 16.99 15.51
N ILE A 138 -7.40 16.85 15.38
CA ILE A 138 -6.78 16.48 14.11
C ILE A 138 -7.11 15.01 13.83
N LYS A 139 -7.96 14.79 12.84
CA LYS A 139 -8.32 13.45 12.40
C LYS A 139 -7.13 12.79 11.72
N PRO A 140 -6.90 11.48 11.93
CA PRO A 140 -5.89 10.76 11.17
C PRO A 140 -6.26 10.78 9.69
N GLY A 141 -5.26 11.03 8.86
CA GLY A 141 -5.45 11.14 7.43
C GLY A 141 -4.28 10.57 6.65
N LEU A 142 -4.49 10.51 5.34
CA LEU A 142 -3.53 9.95 4.41
C LEU A 142 -3.43 10.84 3.18
N LEU A 143 -2.20 11.19 2.83
CA LEU A 143 -1.86 11.94 1.63
C LEU A 143 -1.09 11.05 0.67
N TYR A 144 -1.47 11.09 -0.60
CA TYR A 144 -0.79 10.44 -1.71
C TYR A 144 -0.04 11.48 -2.54
N PHE A 145 1.10 11.07 -3.10
CA PHE A 145 1.84 11.87 -4.07
C PHE A 145 2.66 10.94 -4.97
N THR A 146 2.92 11.36 -6.20
CA THR A 146 3.71 10.61 -7.18
C THR A 146 5.09 11.20 -7.31
N VAL A 147 6.13 10.38 -7.13
CA VAL A 147 7.49 10.69 -7.58
C VAL A 147 7.61 10.24 -9.02
N SER A 148 7.85 11.20 -9.93
CA SER A 148 7.99 10.90 -11.35
C SER A 148 9.33 10.24 -11.68
N LYS A 149 9.44 9.65 -12.87
CA LYS A 149 10.69 9.18 -13.48
C LYS A 149 11.79 10.25 -13.60
N ASN A 150 11.45 11.52 -13.43
CA ASN A 150 12.38 12.65 -13.43
C ASN A 150 12.76 13.12 -12.01
N GLY A 151 12.17 12.55 -10.96
CA GLY A 151 12.44 12.90 -9.57
C GLY A 151 11.64 14.11 -9.08
N THR A 152 10.56 14.46 -9.78
CA THR A 152 9.65 15.56 -9.41
C THR A 152 8.40 15.01 -8.74
N ILE A 153 7.81 15.78 -7.84
CA ILE A 153 6.53 15.45 -7.20
C ILE A 153 5.37 15.90 -8.10
N SER A 154 4.30 15.10 -8.15
CA SER A 154 3.04 15.41 -8.83
C SER A 154 1.87 14.64 -8.21
N ASN A 155 0.64 14.92 -8.64
CA ASN A 155 -0.58 14.19 -8.24
C ASN A 155 -0.78 14.11 -6.72
N THR A 156 -0.44 15.18 -6.01
CA THR A 156 -0.62 15.28 -4.56
C THR A 156 -2.11 15.34 -4.23
N ARG A 157 -2.61 14.42 -3.41
CA ARG A 157 -4.02 14.42 -2.97
C ARG A 157 -4.17 13.92 -1.55
N ILE A 158 -5.15 14.44 -0.83
CA ILE A 158 -5.55 13.93 0.49
C ILE A 158 -6.73 12.99 0.28
N GLN A 159 -6.60 11.77 0.78
CA GLN A 159 -7.70 10.81 0.79
C GLN A 159 -8.63 11.09 1.98
N ASN A 160 -8.06 11.25 3.18
CA ASN A 160 -8.81 11.49 4.40
C ASN A 160 -8.37 12.82 5.02
N SER A 161 -9.30 13.78 5.08
CA SER A 161 -9.06 15.13 5.63
C SER A 161 -8.67 15.09 7.10
N SER A 162 -7.78 16.01 7.51
CA SER A 162 -7.46 16.27 8.92
C SER A 162 -8.63 16.82 9.74
N GLY A 163 -9.72 17.24 9.07
CA GLY A 163 -10.81 18.00 9.66
C GLY A 163 -10.58 19.53 9.63
N PHE A 164 -9.43 19.99 9.11
CA PHE A 164 -9.10 21.40 8.95
C PHE A 164 -8.58 21.67 7.53
N GLU A 165 -9.38 22.35 6.72
CA GLU A 165 -9.03 22.65 5.31
C GLU A 165 -7.68 23.36 5.16
N SER A 166 -7.41 24.36 6.02
CA SER A 166 -6.13 25.08 6.00
C SER A 166 -4.92 24.21 6.35
N LEU A 167 -5.11 23.16 7.16
CA LEU A 167 -4.06 22.20 7.46
C LEU A 167 -3.83 21.24 6.28
N ASP A 168 -4.91 20.80 5.66
CA ASP A 168 -4.90 19.93 4.47
C ASP A 168 -4.20 20.63 3.30
N GLU A 169 -4.57 21.87 3.00
CA GLU A 169 -3.90 22.71 1.98
C GLU A 169 -2.41 22.89 2.29
N LYS A 170 -2.08 23.13 3.57
CA LYS A 170 -0.68 23.31 3.98
C LYS A 170 0.13 22.03 3.79
N LEU A 171 -0.43 20.87 4.10
CA LEU A 171 0.23 19.58 3.89
C LEU A 171 0.50 19.35 2.40
N ILE A 172 -0.47 19.61 1.52
CA ILE A 172 -0.28 19.52 0.07
C ILE A 172 0.84 20.45 -0.38
N GLU A 173 0.80 21.72 0.05
CA GLU A 173 1.82 22.72 -0.28
C GLU A 173 3.23 22.27 0.14
N LEU A 174 3.39 21.72 1.35
CA LEU A 174 4.69 21.27 1.85
C LEU A 174 5.23 20.07 1.08
N ILE A 175 4.36 19.15 0.66
CA ILE A 175 4.77 18.01 -0.17
C ILE A 175 5.25 18.52 -1.52
N GLU A 176 4.50 19.41 -2.18
CA GLU A 176 4.86 19.95 -3.49
C GLU A 176 6.11 20.83 -3.48
N LYS A 177 6.33 21.57 -2.40
CA LYS A 177 7.48 22.49 -2.23
C LYS A 177 8.64 21.87 -1.47
N ALA A 178 8.58 20.59 -1.16
CA ALA A 178 9.63 19.95 -0.39
C ALA A 178 10.99 20.17 -1.09
N PRO A 179 12.00 20.67 -0.36
CA PRO A 179 13.32 20.89 -0.93
C PRO A 179 13.93 19.55 -1.34
N GLY A 180 15.05 19.59 -2.05
CA GLY A 180 15.80 18.37 -2.39
C GLY A 180 15.31 17.67 -3.65
N ASN A 181 15.94 16.53 -3.91
CA ASN A 181 15.75 15.76 -5.13
C ASN A 181 15.28 14.36 -4.74
N TRP A 182 14.28 13.85 -5.47
CA TRP A 182 13.92 12.45 -5.37
C TRP A 182 14.76 11.63 -6.34
N VAL A 183 15.30 10.52 -5.85
CA VAL A 183 15.74 9.43 -6.72
C VAL A 183 14.48 8.73 -7.21
N PRO A 184 14.23 8.68 -8.53
CA PRO A 184 13.09 7.97 -9.08
C PRO A 184 13.17 6.47 -8.79
N ALA A 185 12.02 5.81 -8.82
CA ALA A 185 11.96 4.36 -8.74
C ALA A 185 12.52 3.72 -10.03
N GLU A 186 13.02 2.49 -9.93
CA GLU A 186 13.52 1.71 -11.07
C GLU A 186 12.84 0.34 -11.12
N ASN A 187 12.44 -0.06 -12.34
CA ASN A 187 11.97 -1.43 -12.58
C ASN A 187 13.12 -2.44 -12.65
N ALA A 188 12.79 -3.72 -12.85
CA ALA A 188 13.75 -4.81 -12.98
C ALA A 188 14.78 -4.61 -14.10
N GLN A 189 14.47 -3.80 -15.11
CA GLN A 189 15.38 -3.45 -16.22
C GLN A 189 16.22 -2.19 -15.93
N GLY A 190 16.09 -1.58 -14.75
CA GLY A 190 16.77 -0.33 -14.38
C GLY A 190 16.16 0.91 -15.06
N GLN A 191 14.98 0.79 -15.66
CA GLN A 191 14.28 1.92 -16.26
C GLN A 191 13.56 2.71 -15.16
N LYS A 192 13.66 4.04 -15.23
CA LYS A 192 12.98 4.92 -14.29
C LYS A 192 11.47 4.91 -14.53
N VAL A 193 10.71 4.74 -13.47
CA VAL A 193 9.24 4.69 -13.50
C VAL A 193 8.65 5.65 -12.47
N ASP A 194 7.40 6.04 -12.69
CA ASP A 194 6.64 6.80 -11.71
C ASP A 194 6.25 5.88 -10.55
N GLN A 195 6.26 6.40 -9.33
CA GLN A 195 5.79 5.67 -8.14
C GLN A 195 4.97 6.59 -7.23
N GLU A 196 3.77 6.15 -6.92
CA GLU A 196 2.95 6.75 -5.87
C GLU A 196 3.40 6.28 -4.48
N LEU A 197 3.53 7.25 -3.58
CA LEU A 197 3.88 7.08 -2.18
C LEU A 197 2.85 7.78 -1.30
N THR A 198 2.83 7.38 -0.04
CA THR A 198 1.90 7.87 0.96
C THR A 198 2.60 8.45 2.19
N VAL A 199 1.96 9.45 2.80
CA VAL A 199 2.29 9.98 4.13
C VAL A 199 1.04 9.95 4.98
N SER A 200 1.08 9.20 6.08
CA SER A 200 0.05 9.24 7.11
C SER A 200 0.32 10.40 8.06
N PHE A 201 -0.74 11.09 8.49
CA PHE A 201 -0.67 12.18 9.47
C PHE A 201 -1.77 12.05 10.51
N GLY A 202 -1.65 12.81 11.60
CA GLY A 202 -2.51 12.70 12.78
C GLY A 202 -2.15 11.49 13.65
N LYS A 203 -2.82 11.36 14.80
CA LYS A 203 -2.66 10.19 15.66
C LYS A 203 -3.50 9.06 15.07
N LEU A 204 -2.83 8.04 14.53
CA LEU A 204 -3.46 6.76 14.21
C LEU A 204 -4.09 6.24 15.51
N GLY A 205 -5.41 6.01 15.50
CA GLY A 205 -6.06 5.27 16.58
C GLY A 205 -5.47 3.87 16.62
N CYS A 206 -5.02 3.44 17.79
CA CYS A 206 -4.79 2.02 18.06
C CYS A 206 -6.13 1.29 18.16
#